data_AF-A0A4S8Q9R5-F1
#
_entry.id   AF-A0A4S8Q9R5-F1
#
_cell.length_a   1.000
_cell.length_b   1.000
_cell.length_c   1.000
_cell.angle_alpha   90.00
_cell.angle_beta   90.00
_cell.angle_gamma   90.00
#
_symmetry.space_group_name_H-M   'P 1'
#
loop_
_entity.id
_entity.type
_entity.pdbx_description
1 polymer ?
#
loop_
_entity_poly.entity_id
_entity_poly.type
_entity_poly.pdbx_seq_one_letter_code
_entity_poly.pdbx_strand_id
1 'polypeptide(L)'
;MNRPIDSPGWMRILTSARAGIERGSRTISISDPTETERRLLIGVTGKHRDTDVARIRVALADLDAYFTVAHGMDLTETITSVTGAAPRDRRAEAEIRQIAVAVIRTAAERSRHHGSLWYDAWLDKLTTSGGLTRLVTEGRNLTDICTALDALPADDEPLPAFAERVLGDTKALANGRTRSLLMSALAAWSGMTPPRGAEAERDLLEWAGVVPDDLASQVLVLNVPAEGGLVGRWLTEAAAVGIPMRITLHQLRLAPLVVDARELFVTENPAILREAARALGPDCPPLICTEGFPSAAAHRLLAAGDTANIHWRNDFDWTGLRICATALQRYPRATPWRMSAGDYRETEAGIELNGSEAACPWDDELTDAMRTRGRAVMEERLMPRLLADLADRAALRLLDVVLRITPACELEEFKLADYRPSRLVKAEPVRFSGTVRRHFDEPVEDRICQVVGVGGGVDERLRSLLIERGRQWDSRSLRVEDDPPTDPSPPPLPPPPVGVARRAADAEEPHGRFGTEYFLIEPPPGPDLVADRSLYFIPAVTEQG
;
A
#
# COMPACT_ATOMS: atom_id res chain seq x y z
N MET A 1 -67.78 -16.48 -32.25
CA MET A 1 -66.66 -17.35 -32.67
C MET A 1 -66.10 -18.01 -31.43
N ASN A 2 -66.33 -19.32 -31.25
CA ASN A 2 -65.81 -20.05 -30.11
C ASN A 2 -64.28 -19.95 -30.10
N ARG A 3 -63.69 -19.61 -28.94
CA ARG A 3 -62.26 -19.76 -28.79
C ARG A 3 -61.96 -21.26 -28.93
N PRO A 4 -60.88 -21.65 -29.64
CA PRO A 4 -60.49 -23.07 -29.80
C PRO A 4 -60.21 -23.77 -28.46
N ILE A 5 -60.07 -22.96 -27.41
CA ILE A 5 -59.59 -23.22 -26.07
C ILE A 5 -60.64 -23.90 -25.18
N ASP A 6 -61.93 -23.84 -25.55
CA ASP A 6 -63.02 -24.32 -24.70
C ASP A 6 -63.28 -25.85 -24.84
N SER A 7 -62.53 -26.55 -25.71
CA SER A 7 -62.60 -28.01 -25.81
C SER A 7 -61.69 -28.67 -24.75
N PRO A 8 -62.21 -29.49 -23.83
CA PRO A 8 -61.42 -30.16 -22.79
C PRO A 8 -60.24 -30.99 -23.35
N GLY A 9 -60.32 -31.44 -24.60
CA GLY A 9 -59.28 -32.22 -25.26
C GLY A 9 -57.98 -31.45 -25.51
N TRP A 10 -58.02 -30.12 -25.65
CA TRP A 10 -56.81 -29.32 -25.89
C TRP A 10 -55.98 -29.10 -24.63
N MET A 11 -56.59 -29.13 -23.44
CA MET A 11 -55.91 -28.78 -22.19
C MET A 11 -54.75 -29.74 -21.88
N ARG A 12 -54.93 -31.05 -22.04
CA ARG A 12 -53.86 -32.04 -21.81
C ARG A 12 -52.76 -31.97 -22.88
N ILE A 13 -53.14 -31.71 -24.14
CA ILE A 13 -52.21 -31.55 -25.26
C ILE A 13 -51.33 -30.31 -25.06
N LEU A 14 -51.93 -29.16 -24.74
CA LEU A 14 -51.21 -27.90 -24.53
C LEU A 14 -50.39 -27.89 -23.24
N THR A 15 -50.85 -28.57 -22.18
CA THR A 15 -50.04 -28.80 -20.96
C THR A 15 -48.81 -29.67 -21.29
N SER A 16 -49.01 -30.71 -22.11
CA SER A 16 -47.89 -31.56 -22.58
C SER A 16 -46.95 -30.79 -23.51
N ALA A 17 -47.49 -29.91 -24.37
CA ALA A 17 -46.72 -29.01 -25.24
C ALA A 17 -45.87 -28.04 -24.42
N ARG A 18 -46.46 -27.39 -23.42
CA ARG A 18 -45.74 -26.54 -22.46
C ARG A 18 -44.60 -27.29 -21.79
N ALA A 19 -44.88 -28.46 -21.22
CA ALA A 19 -43.86 -29.27 -20.56
C ALA A 19 -42.79 -29.79 -21.55
N GLY A 20 -43.17 -30.01 -22.82
CA GLY A 20 -42.25 -30.36 -23.90
C GLY A 20 -41.28 -29.22 -24.24
N ILE A 21 -41.80 -28.00 -24.40
CA ILE A 21 -41.02 -26.77 -24.62
C ILE A 21 -40.10 -26.51 -23.42
N GLU A 22 -40.60 -26.64 -22.19
CA GLU A 22 -39.80 -26.45 -20.97
C GLU A 22 -38.65 -27.46 -20.81
N ARG A 23 -38.72 -28.61 -21.49
CA ARG A 23 -37.66 -29.62 -21.58
C ARG A 23 -36.81 -29.51 -22.85
N GLY A 24 -37.04 -28.52 -23.72
CA GLY A 24 -36.37 -28.38 -25.02
C GLY A 24 -36.65 -29.55 -25.99
N SER A 25 -37.79 -30.23 -25.85
CA SER A 25 -38.17 -31.36 -26.70
C SER A 25 -38.82 -30.86 -27.98
N ARG A 26 -38.43 -31.38 -29.15
CA ARG A 26 -39.08 -31.04 -30.44
C ARG A 26 -40.45 -31.71 -30.67
N THR A 27 -40.80 -32.67 -29.82
CA THR A 27 -42.01 -33.49 -29.96
C THR A 27 -42.62 -33.76 -28.59
N ILE A 28 -43.94 -33.92 -28.54
CA ILE A 28 -44.66 -34.41 -27.38
C ILE A 28 -45.31 -35.75 -27.66
N SER A 29 -45.60 -36.49 -26.59
CA SER A 29 -46.32 -37.75 -26.68
C SER A 29 -47.48 -37.78 -25.72
N ILE A 30 -48.67 -38.12 -26.21
CA ILE A 30 -49.87 -38.33 -25.42
C ILE A 30 -50.09 -39.84 -25.29
N SER A 31 -50.05 -40.33 -24.05
CA SER A 31 -50.37 -41.73 -23.70
C SER A 31 -51.88 -41.87 -23.51
N ASP A 32 -52.45 -42.98 -23.96
CA ASP A 32 -53.87 -43.31 -23.86
C ASP A 32 -54.78 -42.11 -24.24
N PRO A 33 -54.72 -41.65 -25.50
CA PRO A 33 -55.49 -40.51 -25.96
C PRO A 33 -56.97 -40.87 -26.03
N THR A 34 -57.80 -40.00 -25.45
CA THR A 34 -59.27 -40.07 -25.58
C THR A 34 -59.68 -39.88 -27.04
N GLU A 35 -60.88 -40.33 -27.40
CA GLU A 35 -61.40 -40.17 -28.77
C GLU A 35 -61.46 -38.70 -29.23
N THR A 36 -61.69 -37.77 -28.30
CA THR A 36 -61.65 -36.34 -28.55
C THR A 36 -60.21 -35.88 -28.88
N GLU A 37 -59.21 -36.31 -28.12
CA GLU A 37 -57.81 -35.96 -28.38
C GLU A 37 -57.27 -36.59 -29.67
N ARG A 38 -57.69 -37.82 -30.01
CA ARG A 38 -57.35 -38.45 -31.29
C ARG A 38 -57.84 -37.61 -32.46
N ARG A 39 -59.12 -37.21 -32.45
CA ARG A 39 -59.69 -36.35 -33.50
C ARG A 39 -58.95 -35.01 -33.63
N LEU A 40 -58.60 -34.38 -32.50
CA LEU A 40 -57.82 -33.14 -32.51
C LEU A 40 -56.41 -33.35 -33.10
N LEU A 41 -55.70 -34.40 -32.70
CA LEU A 41 -54.34 -34.69 -33.21
C LEU A 41 -54.34 -35.16 -34.67
N ILE A 42 -55.41 -35.82 -35.15
CA ILE A 42 -55.62 -36.11 -36.58
C ILE A 42 -55.81 -34.79 -37.34
N GLY A 43 -56.59 -33.85 -36.81
CA GLY A 43 -56.77 -32.52 -37.39
C GLY A 43 -55.47 -31.72 -37.50
N VAL A 44 -54.56 -31.86 -36.53
CA VAL A 44 -53.23 -31.23 -36.54
C VAL A 44 -52.28 -31.90 -37.53
N THR A 45 -52.20 -33.22 -37.52
CA THR A 45 -51.15 -33.95 -38.25
C THR A 45 -51.56 -34.40 -39.65
N GLY A 46 -52.84 -34.31 -39.99
CA GLY A 46 -53.39 -34.77 -41.27
C GLY A 46 -53.30 -36.30 -41.49
N LYS A 47 -52.84 -37.06 -40.48
CA LYS A 47 -52.62 -38.49 -40.55
C LYS A 47 -53.64 -39.22 -39.69
N HIS A 48 -54.37 -40.16 -40.29
CA HIS A 48 -55.24 -41.07 -39.57
C HIS A 48 -54.42 -41.94 -38.60
N ARG A 49 -54.94 -42.18 -37.39
CA ARG A 49 -54.30 -43.05 -36.39
C ARG A 49 -55.34 -44.00 -35.81
N ASP A 50 -55.08 -45.30 -35.92
CA ASP A 50 -55.97 -46.35 -35.42
C ASP A 50 -56.22 -46.23 -33.92
N THR A 51 -57.40 -46.71 -33.48
CA THR A 51 -57.84 -46.71 -32.08
C THR A 51 -56.92 -47.51 -31.16
N ASP A 52 -56.18 -48.48 -31.70
CA ASP A 52 -55.31 -49.39 -30.94
C ASP A 52 -53.94 -48.78 -30.59
N VAL A 53 -53.62 -47.58 -31.09
CA VAL A 53 -52.35 -46.91 -30.80
C VAL A 53 -52.35 -46.34 -29.38
N ALA A 54 -51.60 -46.96 -28.47
CA ALA A 54 -51.51 -46.55 -27.06
C ALA A 54 -50.74 -45.23 -26.83
N ARG A 55 -49.94 -44.77 -27.79
CA ARG A 55 -49.15 -43.51 -27.66
C ARG A 55 -49.06 -42.74 -28.96
N ILE A 56 -49.50 -41.49 -28.95
CA ILE A 56 -49.49 -40.59 -30.11
C ILE A 56 -48.39 -39.55 -29.94
N ARG A 57 -47.37 -39.60 -30.80
CA ARG A 57 -46.30 -38.59 -30.88
C ARG A 57 -46.62 -37.52 -31.94
N VAL A 58 -46.45 -36.25 -31.59
CA VAL A 58 -46.68 -35.09 -32.48
C VAL A 58 -45.52 -34.10 -32.35
N ALA A 59 -45.09 -33.50 -33.46
CA ALA A 59 -44.07 -32.46 -33.41
C ALA A 59 -44.67 -31.13 -32.92
N LEU A 60 -43.91 -30.39 -32.12
CA LEU A 60 -44.35 -29.06 -31.68
C LEU A 60 -44.54 -28.11 -32.86
N ALA A 61 -43.73 -28.25 -33.92
CA ALA A 61 -43.87 -27.48 -35.15
C ALA A 61 -45.21 -27.76 -35.87
N ASP A 62 -45.73 -28.99 -35.82
CA ASP A 62 -47.03 -29.32 -36.42
C ASP A 62 -48.18 -28.66 -35.65
N LEU A 63 -48.08 -28.63 -34.31
CA LEU A 63 -49.04 -27.92 -33.46
C LEU A 63 -48.98 -26.41 -33.71
N ASP A 64 -47.79 -25.83 -33.78
CA ASP A 64 -47.58 -24.41 -34.06
C ASP A 64 -48.12 -23.99 -35.43
N ALA A 65 -47.83 -24.78 -36.47
CA ALA A 65 -48.40 -24.56 -37.81
C ALA A 65 -49.93 -24.64 -37.80
N TYR A 66 -50.50 -25.62 -37.08
CA TYR A 66 -51.95 -25.75 -36.96
C TYR A 66 -52.58 -24.52 -36.27
N PHE A 67 -52.05 -24.08 -35.14
CA PHE A 67 -52.60 -22.92 -34.42
C PHE A 67 -52.42 -21.63 -35.20
N THR A 68 -51.29 -21.46 -35.89
CA THR A 68 -51.05 -20.29 -36.74
C THR A 68 -52.07 -20.22 -37.88
N VAL A 69 -52.31 -21.33 -38.59
CA VAL A 69 -53.23 -21.38 -39.74
C VAL A 69 -54.70 -21.33 -39.31
N ALA A 70 -55.09 -22.11 -38.29
CA ALA A 70 -56.48 -22.24 -37.90
C ALA A 70 -56.97 -21.07 -37.03
N HIS A 71 -56.06 -20.44 -36.28
CA HIS A 71 -56.42 -19.53 -35.19
C HIS A 71 -55.63 -18.21 -35.19
N GLY A 72 -54.64 -18.04 -36.07
CA GLY A 72 -53.86 -16.81 -36.18
C GLY A 72 -53.00 -16.50 -34.95
N MET A 73 -52.76 -17.50 -34.09
CA MET A 73 -51.94 -17.40 -32.89
C MET A 73 -50.82 -18.43 -32.95
N ASP A 74 -49.64 -18.08 -32.46
CA ASP A 74 -48.56 -19.05 -32.31
C ASP A 74 -48.85 -20.02 -31.14
N LEU A 75 -48.09 -21.11 -31.07
CA LEU A 75 -48.25 -22.12 -30.02
C LEU A 75 -47.98 -21.55 -28.62
N THR A 76 -47.09 -20.58 -28.49
CA THR A 76 -46.70 -19.95 -27.21
C THR A 76 -47.84 -19.07 -26.68
N GLU A 77 -48.42 -18.23 -27.53
CA GLU A 77 -49.60 -17.42 -27.27
C GLU A 77 -50.79 -18.31 -26.90
N THR A 78 -50.99 -19.39 -27.65
CA THR A 78 -52.03 -20.38 -27.38
C THR A 78 -51.82 -21.01 -26.00
N ILE A 79 -50.63 -21.54 -25.69
CA ILE A 79 -50.33 -22.12 -24.37
C ILE A 79 -50.52 -21.11 -23.24
N THR A 80 -50.12 -19.85 -23.44
CA THR A 80 -50.27 -18.78 -22.45
C THR A 80 -51.75 -18.50 -22.18
N SER A 81 -52.56 -18.42 -23.23
CA SER A 81 -54.00 -18.17 -23.13
C SER A 81 -54.76 -19.30 -22.41
N VAL A 82 -54.31 -20.55 -22.55
CA VAL A 82 -54.99 -21.73 -22.00
C VAL A 82 -54.47 -22.09 -20.61
N THR A 83 -53.16 -22.03 -20.39
CA THR A 83 -52.51 -22.48 -19.14
C THR A 83 -52.19 -21.35 -18.17
N GLY A 84 -52.44 -20.10 -18.57
CA GLY A 84 -52.21 -18.89 -17.76
C GLY A 84 -50.74 -18.49 -17.61
N ALA A 85 -49.80 -19.22 -18.22
CA ALA A 85 -48.38 -18.85 -18.22
C ALA A 85 -47.68 -19.30 -19.50
N ALA A 86 -46.78 -18.44 -19.99
CA ALA A 86 -45.96 -18.75 -21.15
C ALA A 86 -44.99 -19.92 -20.86
N PRO A 87 -44.78 -20.83 -21.81
CA PRO A 87 -43.78 -21.88 -21.68
C PRO A 87 -42.38 -21.26 -21.62
N ARG A 88 -41.57 -21.66 -20.64
CA ARG A 88 -40.16 -21.25 -20.55
C ARG A 88 -39.27 -22.24 -21.25
N ASP A 89 -38.75 -21.91 -22.42
CA ASP A 89 -37.73 -22.74 -23.07
C ASP A 89 -36.39 -22.59 -22.33
N ARG A 90 -36.20 -23.42 -21.30
CA ARG A 90 -34.99 -23.40 -20.47
C ARG A 90 -33.72 -23.65 -21.27
N ARG A 91 -33.82 -24.38 -22.39
CA ARG A 91 -32.68 -24.67 -23.27
C ARG A 91 -32.32 -23.42 -24.07
N ALA A 92 -33.30 -22.80 -24.73
CA ALA A 92 -33.07 -21.55 -25.46
C ALA A 92 -32.60 -20.42 -24.52
N GLU A 93 -33.20 -20.30 -23.33
CA GLU A 93 -32.76 -19.34 -22.30
C GLU A 93 -31.31 -19.62 -21.84
N ALA A 94 -30.90 -20.89 -21.73
CA ALA A 94 -29.53 -21.25 -21.40
C ALA A 94 -28.55 -20.97 -22.54
N GLU A 95 -28.93 -21.25 -23.79
CA GLU A 95 -28.14 -20.96 -24.99
C GLU A 95 -27.93 -19.44 -25.14
N ILE A 96 -28.99 -18.63 -25.02
CA ILE A 96 -28.91 -17.16 -25.02
C ILE A 96 -27.97 -16.67 -23.90
N ARG A 97 -28.10 -17.24 -22.70
CA ARG A 97 -27.25 -16.88 -21.57
C ARG A 97 -25.78 -17.24 -21.80
N GLN A 98 -25.51 -18.39 -22.40
CA GLN A 98 -24.15 -18.80 -22.77
C GLN A 98 -23.54 -17.86 -23.81
N ILE A 99 -24.32 -17.45 -24.82
CA ILE A 99 -23.90 -16.45 -25.81
C ILE A 99 -23.58 -15.12 -25.11
N ALA A 100 -24.45 -14.64 -24.23
CA ALA A 100 -24.21 -13.39 -23.49
C ALA A 100 -22.97 -13.46 -22.59
N VAL A 101 -22.74 -14.59 -21.91
CA VAL A 101 -21.51 -14.83 -21.12
C VAL A 101 -20.28 -14.80 -22.02
N ALA A 102 -20.33 -15.45 -23.20
CA ALA A 102 -19.24 -15.45 -24.16
C ALA A 102 -18.94 -14.03 -24.69
N VAL A 103 -19.97 -13.22 -24.94
CA VAL A 103 -19.82 -11.82 -25.36
C VAL A 103 -19.12 -10.99 -24.27
N ILE A 104 -19.56 -11.10 -23.00
CA ILE A 104 -18.91 -10.39 -21.89
C ILE A 104 -17.45 -10.83 -21.73
N ARG A 105 -17.18 -12.14 -21.83
CA ARG A 105 -15.82 -12.69 -21.76
C ARG A 105 -14.93 -12.12 -22.87
N THR A 106 -15.41 -12.17 -24.11
CA THR A 106 -14.67 -11.64 -25.28
C THR A 106 -14.42 -10.14 -25.15
N ALA A 107 -15.36 -9.39 -24.57
CA ALA A 107 -15.15 -7.96 -24.32
C ALA A 107 -14.04 -7.72 -23.26
N ALA A 108 -13.97 -8.56 -22.23
CA ALA A 108 -12.93 -8.47 -21.19
C ALA A 108 -11.52 -8.79 -21.71
N GLU A 109 -11.40 -9.56 -22.79
CA GLU A 109 -10.11 -9.85 -23.46
C GLU A 109 -9.49 -8.61 -24.14
N ARG A 110 -10.22 -7.49 -24.24
CA ARG A 110 -9.69 -6.21 -24.74
C ARG A 110 -8.86 -5.43 -23.72
N SER A 111 -8.89 -5.82 -22.44
CA SER A 111 -8.08 -5.19 -21.41
C SER A 111 -6.59 -5.35 -21.72
N ARG A 112 -5.77 -4.34 -21.34
CA ARG A 112 -4.32 -4.40 -21.50
C ARG A 112 -3.65 -5.51 -20.67
N HIS A 113 -4.37 -6.03 -19.68
CA HIS A 113 -3.91 -7.10 -18.80
C HIS A 113 -4.18 -8.50 -19.36
N HIS A 114 -4.91 -8.62 -20.46
CA HIS A 114 -5.15 -9.89 -21.13
C HIS A 114 -3.85 -10.58 -21.54
N GLY A 115 -3.75 -11.89 -21.29
CA GLY A 115 -2.52 -12.67 -21.51
C GLY A 115 -1.55 -12.65 -20.33
N SER A 116 -1.83 -11.86 -19.29
CA SER A 116 -1.12 -11.98 -18.01
C SER A 116 -1.71 -13.13 -17.19
N LEU A 117 -0.84 -13.87 -16.50
CA LEU A 117 -1.24 -15.06 -15.72
C LEU A 117 -2.33 -14.74 -14.68
N TRP A 118 -2.23 -13.58 -14.02
CA TRP A 118 -3.18 -13.21 -12.97
C TRP A 118 -4.56 -12.85 -13.53
N TYR A 119 -4.61 -12.14 -14.67
CA TYR A 119 -5.85 -11.65 -15.25
C TYR A 119 -6.65 -12.79 -15.87
N ASP A 120 -5.98 -13.68 -16.61
CA ASP A 120 -6.61 -14.83 -17.23
C ASP A 120 -7.14 -15.80 -16.16
N ALA A 121 -6.36 -16.04 -15.10
CA ALA A 121 -6.79 -16.85 -13.96
C ALA A 121 -7.99 -16.23 -13.21
N TRP A 122 -8.00 -14.90 -13.04
CA TRP A 122 -9.13 -14.19 -12.44
C TRP A 122 -10.40 -14.30 -13.31
N LEU A 123 -10.28 -14.12 -14.62
CA LEU A 123 -11.39 -14.20 -15.56
C LEU A 123 -11.96 -15.63 -15.65
N ASP A 124 -11.09 -16.64 -15.65
CA ASP A 124 -11.49 -18.04 -15.61
C ASP A 124 -12.17 -18.40 -14.29
N LYS A 125 -11.67 -17.90 -13.16
CA LYS A 125 -12.33 -18.05 -11.85
C LYS A 125 -13.71 -17.39 -11.85
N LEU A 126 -13.84 -16.20 -12.42
CA LEU A 126 -15.13 -15.51 -12.53
C LEU A 126 -16.12 -16.28 -13.44
N THR A 127 -15.61 -16.96 -14.46
CA THR A 127 -16.40 -17.82 -15.35
C THR A 127 -16.87 -19.09 -14.63
N THR A 128 -15.95 -19.84 -14.04
CA THR A 128 -16.22 -21.13 -13.36
C THR A 128 -17.06 -21.00 -12.09
N SER A 129 -16.95 -19.88 -11.37
CA SER A 129 -17.79 -19.57 -10.20
C SER A 129 -19.19 -19.05 -10.55
N GLY A 130 -19.52 -18.92 -11.83
CA GLY A 130 -20.79 -18.37 -12.31
C GLY A 130 -20.92 -16.85 -12.11
N GLY A 131 -19.81 -16.15 -11.83
CA GLY A 131 -19.76 -14.70 -11.68
C GLY A 131 -20.21 -13.96 -12.94
N LEU A 132 -19.77 -14.41 -14.13
CA LEU A 132 -20.22 -13.86 -15.41
C LEU A 132 -21.70 -14.13 -15.66
N THR A 133 -22.18 -15.33 -15.34
CA THR A 133 -23.60 -15.69 -15.47
C THR A 133 -24.49 -14.80 -14.61
N ARG A 134 -24.02 -14.43 -13.42
CA ARG A 134 -24.71 -13.48 -12.54
C ARG A 134 -24.75 -12.08 -13.14
N LEU A 135 -23.65 -11.60 -13.74
CA LEU A 135 -23.63 -10.29 -14.42
C LEU A 135 -24.64 -10.20 -15.57
N VAL A 136 -24.72 -11.24 -16.41
CA VAL A 136 -25.72 -11.32 -17.48
C VAL A 136 -27.14 -11.23 -16.93
N THR A 137 -27.45 -12.00 -15.87
CA THR A 137 -28.78 -12.01 -15.24
C THR A 137 -29.15 -10.63 -14.66
N GLU A 138 -28.16 -9.86 -14.23
CA GLU A 138 -28.32 -8.51 -13.66
C GLU A 138 -28.28 -7.40 -14.72
N GLY A 139 -28.08 -7.73 -16.00
CA GLY A 139 -27.94 -6.76 -17.09
C GLY A 139 -26.65 -5.92 -17.01
N ARG A 140 -25.62 -6.42 -16.32
CA ARG A 140 -24.31 -5.76 -16.14
C ARG A 140 -23.25 -6.38 -17.05
N ASN A 141 -22.18 -5.63 -17.30
CA ASN A 141 -21.00 -6.11 -18.04
C ASN A 141 -19.71 -5.92 -17.23
N LEU A 142 -18.55 -6.25 -17.82
CA LEU A 142 -17.22 -6.09 -17.21
C LEU A 142 -16.45 -4.87 -17.72
N THR A 143 -17.01 -4.11 -18.66
CA THR A 143 -16.32 -3.03 -19.35
C THR A 143 -15.80 -1.97 -18.37
N ASP A 144 -16.60 -1.58 -17.38
CA ASP A 144 -16.22 -0.59 -16.38
C ASP A 144 -15.02 -1.07 -15.54
N ILE A 145 -15.02 -2.35 -15.16
CA ILE A 145 -13.92 -2.94 -14.38
C ILE A 145 -12.65 -3.04 -15.22
N CYS A 146 -12.77 -3.46 -16.49
CA CYS A 146 -11.61 -3.52 -17.39
C CYS A 146 -11.02 -2.12 -17.60
N THR A 147 -11.88 -1.11 -17.78
CA THR A 147 -11.47 0.30 -17.94
C THR A 147 -10.77 0.81 -16.68
N ALA A 148 -11.30 0.53 -15.50
CA ALA A 148 -10.66 0.88 -14.24
C ALA A 148 -9.30 0.17 -14.08
N LEU A 149 -9.22 -1.14 -14.32
CA LEU A 149 -7.98 -1.90 -14.22
C LEU A 149 -6.91 -1.42 -15.22
N ASP A 150 -7.32 -1.07 -16.43
CA ASP A 150 -6.41 -0.55 -17.45
C ASP A 150 -5.80 0.80 -17.04
N ALA A 151 -6.49 1.58 -16.22
CA ALA A 151 -6.03 2.88 -15.71
C ALA A 151 -5.17 2.80 -14.43
N LEU A 152 -4.95 1.61 -13.87
CA LEU A 152 -4.12 1.39 -12.68
C LEU A 152 -2.71 0.93 -13.07
N PRO A 153 -1.66 1.17 -12.24
CA PRO A 153 -1.70 1.87 -10.97
C PRO A 153 -1.91 3.38 -11.16
N ALA A 154 -2.63 4.00 -10.24
CA ALA A 154 -2.80 5.45 -10.17
C ALA A 154 -1.69 6.11 -9.32
N ASP A 155 -1.64 7.44 -9.29
CA ASP A 155 -0.63 8.21 -8.56
C ASP A 155 -1.21 8.81 -7.27
N ASP A 156 -1.49 7.94 -6.29
CA ASP A 156 -2.13 8.27 -5.01
C ASP A 156 -3.42 9.10 -5.16
N GLU A 157 -4.20 8.82 -6.21
CA GLU A 157 -5.39 9.57 -6.62
C GLU A 157 -6.57 9.23 -5.69
N PRO A 158 -7.35 10.23 -5.21
CA PRO A 158 -8.56 9.94 -4.43
C PRO A 158 -9.55 9.06 -5.19
N LEU A 159 -10.12 8.05 -4.53
CA LEU A 159 -11.05 7.10 -5.16
C LEU A 159 -12.21 7.77 -5.94
N PRO A 160 -12.88 8.82 -5.43
CA PRO A 160 -13.92 9.49 -6.19
C PRO A 160 -13.40 10.19 -7.46
N ALA A 161 -12.19 10.76 -7.41
CA ALA A 161 -11.56 11.40 -8.56
C ALA A 161 -11.15 10.37 -9.61
N PHE A 162 -10.54 9.26 -9.17
CA PHE A 162 -10.21 8.13 -10.05
C PHE A 162 -11.48 7.58 -10.74
N ALA A 163 -12.56 7.35 -10.00
CA ALA A 163 -13.82 6.84 -10.54
C ALA A 163 -14.46 7.81 -11.55
N GLU A 164 -14.45 9.11 -11.28
CA GLU A 164 -14.91 10.14 -12.22
C GLU A 164 -14.07 10.15 -13.50
N ARG A 165 -12.73 10.10 -13.37
CA ARG A 165 -11.81 10.14 -14.51
C ARG A 165 -11.96 8.94 -15.45
N VAL A 166 -12.18 7.75 -14.89
CA VAL A 166 -12.22 6.50 -15.68
C VAL A 166 -13.63 6.08 -16.10
N LEU A 167 -14.66 6.41 -15.32
CA LEU A 167 -16.04 5.95 -15.54
C LEU A 167 -17.06 7.09 -15.64
N GLY A 168 -16.67 8.34 -15.42
CA GLY A 168 -17.59 9.49 -15.43
C GLY A 168 -18.59 9.50 -14.28
N ASP A 169 -18.32 8.76 -13.19
CA ASP A 169 -19.14 8.76 -11.99
C ASP A 169 -18.27 8.57 -10.73
N THR A 170 -18.16 9.64 -9.93
CA THR A 170 -17.50 9.65 -8.60
C THR A 170 -17.89 8.50 -7.66
N LYS A 171 -19.06 7.88 -7.83
CA LYS A 171 -19.56 6.80 -6.95
C LYS A 171 -19.46 5.41 -7.55
N ALA A 172 -19.03 5.26 -8.82
CA ALA A 172 -19.03 3.99 -9.52
C ALA A 172 -18.21 2.88 -8.81
N LEU A 173 -17.16 3.26 -8.08
CA LEU A 173 -16.25 2.35 -7.36
C LEU A 173 -16.40 2.41 -5.83
N ALA A 174 -17.39 3.13 -5.32
CA ALA A 174 -17.55 3.35 -3.88
C ALA A 174 -18.04 2.09 -3.14
N ASN A 175 -18.97 1.33 -3.72
CA ASN A 175 -19.55 0.14 -3.11
C ASN A 175 -20.20 -0.80 -4.14
N GLY A 176 -20.83 -1.87 -3.65
CA GLY A 176 -21.61 -2.78 -4.47
C GLY A 176 -20.77 -3.70 -5.35
N ARG A 177 -21.35 -4.13 -6.48
CA ARG A 177 -20.79 -5.19 -7.32
C ARG A 177 -19.49 -4.77 -8.00
N THR A 178 -19.44 -3.55 -8.52
CA THR A 178 -18.26 -2.99 -9.21
C THR A 178 -17.08 -2.93 -8.24
N ARG A 179 -17.31 -2.43 -7.02
CA ARG A 179 -16.32 -2.47 -5.93
C ARG A 179 -15.84 -3.90 -5.64
N SER A 180 -16.75 -4.86 -5.44
CA SER A 180 -16.34 -6.25 -5.17
C SER A 180 -15.54 -6.89 -6.31
N LEU A 181 -15.86 -6.57 -7.57
CA LEU A 181 -15.11 -7.06 -8.73
C LEU A 181 -13.72 -6.44 -8.81
N LEU A 182 -13.60 -5.13 -8.57
CA LEU A 182 -12.32 -4.44 -8.47
C LEU A 182 -11.45 -5.07 -7.38
N MET A 183 -11.99 -5.25 -6.16
CA MET A 183 -11.24 -5.89 -5.06
C MET A 183 -10.80 -7.31 -5.40
N SER A 184 -11.66 -8.10 -6.05
CA SER A 184 -11.32 -9.46 -6.50
C SER A 184 -10.20 -9.45 -7.55
N ALA A 185 -10.23 -8.49 -8.48
CA ALA A 185 -9.21 -8.35 -9.51
C ALA A 185 -7.87 -7.86 -8.92
N LEU A 186 -7.89 -6.87 -8.04
CA LEU A 186 -6.69 -6.38 -7.36
C LEU A 186 -6.06 -7.45 -6.47
N ALA A 187 -6.87 -8.26 -5.78
CA ALA A 187 -6.36 -9.40 -5.00
C ALA A 187 -5.66 -10.43 -5.89
N ALA A 188 -6.23 -10.72 -7.07
CA ALA A 188 -5.57 -11.59 -8.04
C ALA A 188 -4.27 -10.98 -8.58
N TRP A 189 -4.28 -9.67 -8.91
CA TRP A 189 -3.11 -8.96 -9.44
C TRP A 189 -1.96 -8.88 -8.43
N SER A 190 -2.26 -8.55 -7.19
CA SER A 190 -1.28 -8.49 -6.09
C SER A 190 -0.86 -9.87 -5.56
N GLY A 191 -1.51 -10.96 -5.99
CA GLY A 191 -1.27 -12.31 -5.48
C GLY A 191 -1.74 -12.52 -4.04
N MET A 192 -2.63 -11.67 -3.53
CA MET A 192 -3.16 -11.73 -2.18
C MET A 192 -4.49 -12.47 -2.09
N THR A 193 -4.85 -12.86 -0.87
CA THR A 193 -6.22 -13.29 -0.60
C THR A 193 -7.19 -12.11 -0.69
N PRO A 194 -8.44 -12.32 -1.14
CA PRO A 194 -9.45 -11.27 -1.14
C PRO A 194 -9.59 -10.60 0.22
N PRO A 195 -9.62 -9.25 0.28
CA PRO A 195 -9.60 -8.51 1.53
C PRO A 195 -10.83 -8.80 2.38
N ARG A 196 -10.64 -8.79 3.70
CA ARG A 196 -11.73 -8.94 4.69
C ARG A 196 -11.75 -7.70 5.58
N GLY A 197 -12.79 -6.89 5.43
CA GLY A 197 -12.94 -5.65 6.20
C GLY A 197 -12.35 -4.42 5.51
N ALA A 198 -12.66 -3.25 6.06
CA ALA A 198 -12.36 -1.96 5.42
C ALA A 198 -10.85 -1.67 5.33
N GLU A 199 -10.07 -2.12 6.30
CA GLU A 199 -8.62 -1.90 6.36
C GLU A 199 -7.90 -2.63 5.22
N ALA A 200 -8.10 -3.95 5.10
CA ALA A 200 -7.52 -4.73 4.01
C ALA A 200 -8.01 -4.27 2.62
N GLU A 201 -9.24 -3.75 2.52
CA GLU A 201 -9.69 -3.15 1.27
C GLU A 201 -8.96 -1.85 0.93
N ARG A 202 -8.72 -1.01 1.93
CA ARG A 202 -7.97 0.24 1.80
C ARG A 202 -6.54 -0.06 1.35
N ASP A 203 -5.85 -0.98 2.03
CA ASP A 203 -4.48 -1.36 1.69
C ASP A 203 -4.33 -1.82 0.24
N LEU A 204 -5.30 -2.60 -0.25
CA LEU A 204 -5.27 -3.10 -1.61
C LEU A 204 -5.52 -2.01 -2.66
N LEU A 205 -6.32 -0.99 -2.33
CA LEU A 205 -6.53 0.17 -3.20
C LEU A 205 -5.32 1.10 -3.20
N GLU A 206 -4.76 1.36 -2.02
CA GLU A 206 -3.56 2.19 -1.88
C GLU A 206 -2.37 1.53 -2.60
N TRP A 207 -2.24 0.20 -2.53
CA TRP A 207 -1.28 -0.56 -3.34
C TRP A 207 -1.46 -0.32 -4.84
N ALA A 208 -2.70 -0.17 -5.31
CA ALA A 208 -3.02 0.17 -6.69
C ALA A 208 -2.91 1.70 -6.98
N GLY A 209 -2.49 2.50 -6.00
CA GLY A 209 -2.33 3.95 -6.12
C GLY A 209 -3.64 4.73 -6.01
N VAL A 210 -4.70 4.14 -5.47
CA VAL A 210 -6.00 4.78 -5.27
C VAL A 210 -6.24 4.96 -3.77
N VAL A 211 -6.47 6.20 -3.34
CA VAL A 211 -6.64 6.55 -1.92
C VAL A 211 -8.12 6.72 -1.58
N PRO A 212 -8.73 5.82 -0.79
CA PRO A 212 -10.13 5.96 -0.41
C PRO A 212 -10.38 7.16 0.51
N ASP A 213 -9.46 7.41 1.44
CA ASP A 213 -9.52 8.46 2.46
C ASP A 213 -8.09 8.86 2.87
N ASP A 214 -7.74 10.14 2.72
CA ASP A 214 -6.40 10.66 3.00
C ASP A 214 -6.14 10.90 4.49
N LEU A 215 -7.19 10.94 5.33
CA LEU A 215 -7.06 10.98 6.79
C LEU A 215 -6.81 9.59 7.36
N ALA A 216 -7.32 8.54 6.71
CA ALA A 216 -7.09 7.15 7.09
C ALA A 216 -5.75 6.60 6.59
N SER A 217 -5.27 7.07 5.43
CA SER A 217 -3.92 6.76 4.94
C SER A 217 -2.89 7.42 5.83
N GLN A 218 -2.08 6.62 6.53
CA GLN A 218 -1.17 7.09 7.57
C GLN A 218 0.14 6.29 7.56
N VAL A 219 1.19 6.86 8.13
CA VAL A 219 2.50 6.23 8.31
C VAL A 219 3.01 6.49 9.73
N LEU A 220 3.62 5.48 10.35
CA LEU A 220 4.27 5.62 11.65
C LEU A 220 5.75 5.87 11.45
N VAL A 221 6.30 6.87 12.14
CA VAL A 221 7.70 7.28 11.99
C VAL A 221 8.37 7.48 13.33
N LEU A 222 9.69 7.28 13.36
CA LEU A 222 10.57 7.56 14.47
C LEU A 222 11.82 8.24 13.92
N ASN A 223 12.19 9.38 14.50
CA ASN A 223 13.42 10.10 14.20
C ASN A 223 13.66 10.40 12.72
N VAL A 224 12.60 10.76 11.98
CA VAL A 224 12.70 11.15 10.57
C VAL A 224 12.74 12.68 10.50
N PRO A 225 13.92 13.34 10.53
CA PRO A 225 14.00 14.79 10.40
C PRO A 225 13.56 15.22 9.00
N ALA A 226 12.88 16.36 8.94
CA ALA A 226 12.39 16.92 7.71
C ALA A 226 12.32 18.45 7.77
N GLU A 227 12.52 19.08 6.63
CA GLU A 227 12.33 20.50 6.43
C GLU A 227 11.04 20.76 5.64
N GLY A 228 10.47 21.95 5.80
CA GLY A 228 9.29 22.39 5.06
C GLY A 228 7.97 22.23 5.81
N GLY A 229 7.17 23.30 5.78
CA GLY A 229 5.84 23.34 6.37
C GLY A 229 5.79 23.12 7.89
N LEU A 230 4.59 22.90 8.40
CA LEU A 230 4.34 22.60 9.81
C LEU A 230 4.75 21.15 10.15
N VAL A 231 4.48 20.22 9.24
CA VAL A 231 4.79 18.79 9.43
C VAL A 231 6.29 18.54 9.51
N GLY A 232 7.11 19.17 8.67
CA GLY A 232 8.57 19.04 8.74
C GLY A 232 9.12 19.48 10.10
N ARG A 233 8.63 20.61 10.63
CA ARG A 233 9.02 21.06 11.98
C ARG A 233 8.64 20.06 13.06
N TRP A 234 7.41 19.54 13.05
CA TRP A 234 6.97 18.53 14.01
C TRP A 234 7.82 17.26 13.95
N LEU A 235 8.12 16.79 12.75
CA LEU A 235 8.95 15.62 12.52
C LEU A 235 10.37 15.81 13.09
N THR A 236 10.97 16.98 12.84
CA THR A 236 12.30 17.33 13.35
C THR A 236 12.32 17.50 14.87
N GLU A 237 11.31 18.16 15.45
CA GLU A 237 11.19 18.33 16.91
C GLU A 237 10.97 16.98 17.62
N ALA A 238 10.13 16.10 17.07
CA ALA A 238 9.91 14.76 17.61
C ALA A 238 11.16 13.88 17.48
N ALA A 239 11.89 14.00 16.36
CA ALA A 239 13.16 13.30 16.15
C ALA A 239 14.22 13.68 17.19
N ALA A 240 14.29 14.96 17.57
CA ALA A 240 15.24 15.42 18.58
C ALA A 240 15.00 14.82 19.98
N VAL A 241 13.80 14.30 20.26
CA VAL A 241 13.42 13.73 21.56
C VAL A 241 13.22 12.20 21.50
N GLY A 242 13.19 11.59 20.32
CA GLY A 242 12.99 10.14 20.19
C GLY A 242 11.51 9.71 20.24
N ILE A 243 10.57 10.57 19.87
CA ILE A 243 9.13 10.31 20.03
C ILE A 243 8.54 9.77 18.71
N PRO A 244 7.92 8.57 18.71
CA PRO A 244 7.14 8.09 17.58
C PRO A 244 5.98 9.01 17.20
N MET A 245 5.79 9.26 15.91
CA MET A 245 4.66 10.04 15.39
C MET A 245 3.91 9.28 14.31
N ARG A 246 2.59 9.42 14.31
CA ARG A 246 1.73 8.98 13.21
C ARG A 246 1.37 10.18 12.36
N ILE A 247 1.66 10.12 11.06
CA ILE A 247 1.40 11.21 10.11
C ILE A 247 0.42 10.73 9.04
N THR A 248 -0.62 11.50 8.76
CA THR A 248 -1.61 11.18 7.73
C THR A 248 -1.20 11.74 6.36
N LEU A 249 -1.71 11.16 5.27
CA LEU A 249 -1.51 11.69 3.93
C LEU A 249 -2.05 13.11 3.80
N HIS A 250 -3.18 13.42 4.45
CA HIS A 250 -3.73 14.77 4.52
C HIS A 250 -2.70 15.78 5.06
N GLN A 251 -2.03 15.45 6.17
CA GLN A 251 -0.99 16.30 6.76
C GLN A 251 0.20 16.49 5.80
N LEU A 252 0.67 15.41 5.16
CA LEU A 252 1.77 15.45 4.18
C LEU A 252 1.44 16.25 2.91
N ARG A 253 0.16 16.53 2.65
CA ARG A 253 -0.31 17.32 1.50
C ARG A 253 -0.47 18.82 1.81
N LEU A 254 -0.44 19.23 3.09
CA LEU A 254 -0.62 20.64 3.47
C LEU A 254 0.49 21.56 2.94
N ALA A 255 1.72 21.05 2.86
CA ALA A 255 2.85 21.77 2.29
C ALA A 255 3.90 20.77 1.78
N PRO A 256 4.70 21.12 0.77
CA PRO A 256 5.88 20.35 0.41
C PRO A 256 6.83 20.22 1.61
N LEU A 257 7.44 19.05 1.75
CA LEU A 257 8.47 18.77 2.73
C LEU A 257 9.61 18.00 2.06
N VAL A 258 10.79 18.08 2.66
CA VAL A 258 11.99 17.33 2.27
C VAL A 258 12.51 16.60 3.50
N VAL A 259 12.73 15.30 3.40
CA VAL A 259 13.30 14.49 4.48
C VAL A 259 14.82 14.66 4.48
N ASP A 260 15.39 15.12 5.60
CA ASP A 260 16.83 15.36 5.76
C ASP A 260 17.52 14.12 6.36
N ALA A 261 17.53 13.03 5.60
CA ALA A 261 18.15 11.78 6.04
C ALA A 261 18.98 11.14 4.93
N ARG A 262 20.21 10.73 5.26
CA ARG A 262 21.07 9.95 4.35
C ARG A 262 20.68 8.47 4.28
N GLU A 263 20.12 7.96 5.37
CA GLU A 263 19.62 6.59 5.47
C GLU A 263 18.26 6.59 6.16
N LEU A 264 17.34 5.82 5.60
CA LEU A 264 16.02 5.53 6.14
C LEU A 264 15.88 4.02 6.33
N PHE A 265 15.46 3.59 7.51
CA PHE A 265 15.06 2.21 7.77
C PHE A 265 13.56 2.09 7.61
N VAL A 266 13.11 1.01 6.96
CA VAL A 266 11.69 0.71 6.76
C VAL A 266 11.40 -0.68 7.29
N THR A 267 10.39 -0.78 8.16
CA THR A 267 9.90 -2.02 8.76
C THR A 267 8.39 -2.11 8.57
N GLU A 268 7.84 -3.32 8.61
CA GLU A 268 6.39 -3.53 8.54
C GLU A 268 5.74 -3.39 9.90
N ASN A 269 6.44 -3.84 10.96
CA ASN A 269 5.83 -4.10 12.24
C ASN A 269 6.06 -2.97 13.27
N PRO A 270 4.99 -2.39 13.86
CA PRO A 270 5.11 -1.32 14.84
C PRO A 270 5.81 -1.75 16.14
N ALA A 271 5.94 -3.05 16.42
CA ALA A 271 6.72 -3.57 17.54
C ALA A 271 8.21 -3.22 17.40
N ILE A 272 8.77 -3.29 16.19
CA ILE A 272 10.18 -2.92 15.95
C ILE A 272 10.40 -1.45 16.27
N LEU A 273 9.52 -0.58 15.77
CA LEU A 273 9.61 0.86 16.00
C LEU A 273 9.45 1.22 17.48
N ARG A 274 8.51 0.56 18.18
CA ARG A 274 8.31 0.74 19.62
C ARG A 274 9.55 0.36 20.43
N GLU A 275 10.15 -0.78 20.12
CA GLU A 275 11.35 -1.23 20.83
C GLU A 275 12.58 -0.38 20.47
N ALA A 276 12.69 0.09 19.23
CA ALA A 276 13.74 1.03 18.82
C ALA A 276 13.63 2.36 19.56
N ALA A 277 12.42 2.93 19.68
CA ALA A 277 12.18 4.12 20.47
C ALA A 277 12.53 3.91 21.96
N ARG A 278 12.19 2.75 22.52
CA ARG A 278 12.50 2.41 23.92
C ARG A 278 14.00 2.23 24.18
N ALA A 279 14.70 1.54 23.28
CA ALA A 279 16.09 1.14 23.47
C ALA A 279 17.09 2.24 23.07
N LEU A 280 16.79 2.99 22.01
CA LEU A 280 17.71 3.95 21.39
C LEU A 280 17.22 5.40 21.50
N GLY A 281 15.92 5.63 21.74
CA GLY A 281 15.37 6.98 21.89
C GLY A 281 15.75 7.90 20.72
N PRO A 282 16.26 9.12 20.98
CA PRO A 282 16.66 10.06 19.92
C PRO A 282 17.88 9.59 19.10
N ASP A 283 18.66 8.64 19.61
CA ASP A 283 19.82 8.09 18.90
C ASP A 283 19.42 7.07 17.83
N CYS A 284 18.18 6.58 17.84
CA CYS A 284 17.69 5.68 16.80
C CYS A 284 17.80 6.35 15.42
N PRO A 285 18.38 5.67 14.41
CA PRO A 285 18.31 6.14 13.03
C PRO A 285 16.84 6.34 12.58
N PRO A 286 16.58 7.23 11.60
CA PRO A 286 15.29 7.42 10.97
C PRO A 286 14.66 6.09 10.58
N LEU A 287 13.50 5.81 11.17
CA LEU A 287 12.77 4.55 11.02
C LEU A 287 11.32 4.85 10.65
N ILE A 288 10.86 4.20 9.59
CA ILE A 288 9.50 4.28 9.06
C ILE A 288 8.86 2.90 9.22
N CYS A 289 7.64 2.87 9.72
CA CYS A 289 6.85 1.65 9.84
C CYS A 289 5.63 1.73 8.92
N THR A 290 5.47 0.74 8.03
CA THR A 290 4.39 0.71 7.04
C THR A 290 3.09 0.09 7.56
N GLU A 291 3.13 -0.68 8.65
CA GLU A 291 1.97 -1.37 9.23
C GLU A 291 1.25 -2.27 8.20
N GLY A 292 2.04 -3.08 7.47
CA GLY A 292 1.57 -3.90 6.35
C GLY A 292 1.97 -3.32 5.00
N PHE A 293 1.00 -3.21 4.08
CA PHE A 293 1.23 -2.58 2.78
C PHE A 293 1.58 -1.10 2.94
N PRO A 294 2.62 -0.60 2.23
CA PRO A 294 2.94 0.81 2.27
C PRO A 294 1.74 1.65 1.85
N SER A 295 1.27 2.50 2.76
CA SER A 295 0.21 3.45 2.50
C SER A 295 0.67 4.55 1.51
N ALA A 296 -0.27 5.25 0.91
CA ALA A 296 0.01 6.47 0.14
C ALA A 296 0.74 7.52 1.00
N ALA A 297 0.44 7.60 2.31
CA ALA A 297 1.21 8.44 3.24
C ALA A 297 2.68 7.99 3.34
N ALA A 298 2.94 6.68 3.45
CA ALA A 298 4.30 6.15 3.47
C ALA A 298 5.02 6.42 2.15
N HIS A 299 4.37 6.19 1.02
CA HIS A 299 4.94 6.48 -0.30
C HIS A 299 5.26 7.97 -0.47
N ARG A 300 4.36 8.86 -0.05
CA ARG A 300 4.54 10.31 -0.08
C ARG A 300 5.74 10.76 0.76
N LEU A 301 5.89 10.20 1.96
CA LEU A 301 7.01 10.52 2.85
C LEU A 301 8.34 9.99 2.30
N LEU A 302 8.37 8.75 1.80
CA LEU A 302 9.57 8.16 1.19
C LEU A 302 10.01 8.92 -0.07
N ALA A 303 9.06 9.39 -0.87
CA ALA A 303 9.34 10.25 -2.03
C ALA A 303 9.94 11.61 -1.64
N ALA A 304 9.62 12.12 -0.44
CA ALA A 304 10.25 13.33 0.08
C ALA A 304 11.70 13.11 0.57
N GLY A 305 12.15 11.85 0.65
CA GLY A 305 13.53 11.45 0.97
C GLY A 305 14.20 10.69 -0.17
N ASP A 306 13.95 11.08 -1.42
CA ASP A 306 14.42 10.39 -2.65
C ASP A 306 15.94 10.22 -2.77
N THR A 307 16.72 10.99 -2.02
CA THR A 307 18.18 10.89 -1.94
C THR A 307 18.68 9.91 -0.88
N ALA A 308 17.82 9.48 0.04
CA ALA A 308 18.19 8.57 1.12
C ALA A 308 18.46 7.14 0.59
N ASN A 309 19.42 6.46 1.19
CA ASN A 309 19.52 5.00 1.05
C ASN A 309 18.46 4.36 1.93
N ILE A 310 17.63 3.49 1.35
CA ILE A 310 16.51 2.88 2.05
C ILE A 310 16.88 1.44 2.42
N HIS A 311 16.78 1.11 3.70
CA HIS A 311 17.00 -0.24 4.24
C HIS A 311 15.63 -0.84 4.53
N TRP A 312 15.14 -1.70 3.64
CA TRP A 312 13.76 -2.17 3.66
C TRP A 312 13.61 -3.57 4.21
N ARG A 313 12.65 -3.76 5.12
CA ARG A 313 12.32 -5.05 5.71
C ARG A 313 10.81 -5.32 5.74
N ASN A 314 10.45 -6.60 5.63
CA ASN A 314 9.12 -7.16 5.88
C ASN A 314 9.24 -8.49 6.64
N ASP A 315 8.10 -9.09 6.97
CA ASP A 315 8.04 -10.47 7.42
C ASP A 315 8.59 -11.45 6.37
N PHE A 316 9.16 -12.57 6.84
CA PHE A 316 9.49 -13.71 5.97
C PHE A 316 8.23 -14.55 5.72
N ASP A 317 7.34 -14.03 4.87
CA ASP A 317 6.25 -14.78 4.27
C ASP A 317 6.10 -14.41 2.78
N TRP A 318 5.18 -15.06 2.05
CA TRP A 318 5.02 -14.76 0.62
C TRP A 318 4.54 -13.34 0.34
N THR A 319 3.78 -12.73 1.25
CA THR A 319 3.30 -11.35 1.12
C THR A 319 4.42 -10.37 1.42
N GLY A 320 5.20 -10.56 2.47
CA GLY A 320 6.37 -9.77 2.80
C GLY A 320 7.43 -9.80 1.70
N LEU A 321 7.66 -10.95 1.05
CA LEU A 321 8.51 -11.02 -0.14
C LEU A 321 7.98 -10.16 -1.30
N ARG A 322 6.67 -10.19 -1.56
CA ARG A 322 6.04 -9.36 -2.60
C ARG A 322 6.13 -7.87 -2.28
N ILE A 323 5.86 -7.48 -1.04
CA ILE A 323 5.94 -6.09 -0.59
C ILE A 323 7.38 -5.57 -0.74
N CYS A 324 8.36 -6.32 -0.23
CA CYS A 324 9.77 -5.94 -0.33
C CYS A 324 10.22 -5.89 -1.80
N ALA A 325 9.88 -6.87 -2.63
CA ALA A 325 10.20 -6.85 -4.07
C ALA A 325 9.62 -5.61 -4.78
N THR A 326 8.36 -5.28 -4.48
CA THR A 326 7.69 -4.10 -5.04
C THR A 326 8.37 -2.82 -4.58
N ALA A 327 8.78 -2.74 -3.31
CA ALA A 327 9.49 -1.59 -2.77
C ALA A 327 10.87 -1.41 -3.41
N LEU A 328 11.65 -2.49 -3.56
CA LEU A 328 12.96 -2.46 -4.21
C LEU A 328 12.85 -2.06 -5.70
N GLN A 329 11.78 -2.45 -6.37
CA GLN A 329 11.51 -2.01 -7.75
C GLN A 329 11.12 -0.53 -7.82
N ARG A 330 10.32 -0.05 -6.85
CA ARG A 330 9.83 1.34 -6.82
C ARG A 330 10.91 2.34 -6.39
N TYR A 331 11.80 1.93 -5.49
CA TYR A 331 12.82 2.79 -4.89
C TYR A 331 14.23 2.32 -5.28
N PRO A 332 14.90 2.97 -6.25
CA PRO A 332 16.20 2.51 -6.76
C PRO A 332 17.33 2.46 -5.73
N ARG A 333 17.21 3.20 -4.62
CA ARG A 333 18.17 3.23 -3.51
C ARG A 333 17.77 2.30 -2.35
N ALA A 334 16.71 1.52 -2.52
CA ALA A 334 16.28 0.57 -1.52
C ALA A 334 17.11 -0.72 -1.61
N THR A 335 17.45 -1.27 -0.45
CA THR A 335 18.17 -2.52 -0.30
C THR A 335 17.51 -3.39 0.78
N PRO A 336 17.51 -4.72 0.63
CA PRO A 336 16.95 -5.63 1.61
C PRO A 336 17.71 -5.55 2.94
N TRP A 337 17.00 -5.30 4.04
CA TRP A 337 17.55 -5.26 5.39
C TRP A 337 17.26 -6.57 6.14
N ARG A 338 18.33 -7.36 6.33
CA ARG A 338 18.26 -8.69 6.98
C ARG A 338 17.27 -9.65 6.31
N MET A 339 17.06 -9.50 5.01
CA MET A 339 16.12 -10.30 4.22
C MET A 339 16.83 -11.36 3.38
N SER A 340 17.93 -11.95 3.85
CA SER A 340 18.62 -13.03 3.12
C SER A 340 18.16 -14.43 3.56
N ALA A 341 18.48 -15.44 2.76
CA ALA A 341 18.31 -16.85 3.11
C ALA A 341 19.09 -17.22 4.38
N GLY A 342 20.27 -16.60 4.59
CA GLY A 342 21.04 -16.74 5.83
C GLY A 342 20.27 -16.23 7.05
N ASP A 343 19.76 -15.01 6.98
CA ASP A 343 18.95 -14.42 8.05
C ASP A 343 17.71 -15.27 8.37
N TYR A 344 17.05 -15.82 7.35
CA TYR A 344 15.90 -16.71 7.51
C TYR A 344 16.26 -18.04 8.20
N ARG A 345 17.35 -18.69 7.78
CA ARG A 345 17.80 -19.98 8.33
C ARG A 345 18.24 -19.87 9.78
N GLU A 346 18.88 -18.76 10.14
CA GLU A 346 19.33 -18.50 11.50
C GLU A 346 18.21 -18.14 12.47
N THR A 347 17.02 -17.80 11.95
CA THR A 347 15.86 -17.49 12.79
C THR A 347 15.10 -18.75 13.16
N GLU A 348 14.59 -18.82 14.39
CA GLU A 348 13.72 -19.91 14.83
C GLU A 348 12.46 -20.05 13.96
N ALA A 349 11.93 -21.27 13.87
CA ALA A 349 10.77 -21.54 13.03
C ALA A 349 9.54 -20.81 13.58
N GLY A 350 8.86 -20.06 12.72
CA GLY A 350 7.59 -19.43 13.05
C GLY A 350 6.39 -20.31 12.70
N ILE A 351 5.34 -19.68 12.16
CA ILE A 351 4.07 -20.33 11.85
C ILE A 351 4.12 -21.04 10.49
N GLU A 352 3.06 -21.78 10.15
CA GLU A 352 2.93 -22.39 8.82
C GLU A 352 2.87 -21.33 7.73
N LEU A 353 3.66 -21.52 6.68
CA LEU A 353 3.70 -20.63 5.52
C LEU A 353 2.45 -20.86 4.66
N ASN A 354 1.69 -19.78 4.42
CA ASN A 354 0.42 -19.81 3.70
C ASN A 354 0.43 -18.86 2.49
N GLY A 355 -0.44 -19.14 1.52
CA GLY A 355 -0.62 -18.29 0.33
C GLY A 355 0.14 -18.78 -0.90
N SER A 356 0.05 -18.01 -1.98
CA SER A 356 0.75 -18.27 -3.24
C SER A 356 2.24 -17.98 -3.08
N GLU A 357 3.07 -18.89 -3.58
CA GLU A 357 4.51 -18.74 -3.61
C GLU A 357 4.95 -17.46 -4.33
N ALA A 358 6.01 -16.82 -3.80
CA ALA A 358 6.62 -15.64 -4.39
C ALA A 358 8.13 -15.86 -4.58
N ALA A 359 8.64 -15.49 -5.75
CA ALA A 359 10.07 -15.46 -6.02
C ALA A 359 10.73 -14.28 -5.28
N CYS A 360 11.95 -14.50 -4.79
CA CYS A 360 12.78 -13.47 -4.17
C CYS A 360 13.81 -12.94 -5.19
N PRO A 361 13.68 -11.70 -5.69
CA PRO A 361 14.56 -11.19 -6.73
C PRO A 361 15.96 -10.76 -6.25
N TRP A 362 16.20 -10.73 -4.93
CA TRP A 362 17.50 -10.32 -4.36
C TRP A 362 18.31 -11.47 -3.77
N ASP A 363 17.70 -12.65 -3.56
CA ASP A 363 18.35 -13.84 -3.02
C ASP A 363 17.61 -15.10 -3.50
N ASP A 364 18.16 -15.76 -4.52
CA ASP A 364 17.55 -16.93 -5.15
C ASP A 364 17.37 -18.10 -4.16
N GLU A 365 18.20 -18.19 -3.11
CA GLU A 365 18.12 -19.27 -2.13
C GLU A 365 16.98 -19.08 -1.11
N LEU A 366 16.47 -17.85 -0.94
CA LEU A 366 15.49 -17.54 0.09
C LEU A 366 14.15 -18.22 -0.20
N THR A 367 13.67 -18.14 -1.45
CA THR A 367 12.42 -18.81 -1.86
C THR A 367 12.50 -20.31 -1.62
N ASP A 368 13.62 -20.95 -1.97
CA ASP A 368 13.83 -22.38 -1.78
C ASP A 368 13.93 -22.76 -0.30
N ALA A 369 14.61 -21.94 0.51
CA ALA A 369 14.68 -22.13 1.96
C ALA A 369 13.28 -22.04 2.61
N MET A 370 12.46 -21.06 2.22
CA MET A 370 11.09 -20.89 2.70
C MET A 370 10.18 -22.03 2.24
N ARG A 371 10.28 -22.47 0.98
CA ARG A 371 9.51 -23.62 0.45
C ARG A 371 9.87 -24.91 1.19
N THR A 372 11.15 -25.16 1.40
CA THR A 372 11.65 -26.37 2.07
C THR A 372 11.25 -26.42 3.53
N ARG A 373 11.39 -25.29 4.25
CA ARG A 373 11.05 -25.20 5.67
C ARG A 373 9.55 -25.13 5.91
N GLY A 374 8.80 -24.52 4.99
CA GLY A 374 7.35 -24.34 5.08
C GLY A 374 6.91 -23.43 6.21
N ARG A 375 7.75 -22.46 6.63
CA ARG A 375 7.49 -21.59 7.79
C ARG A 375 7.56 -20.12 7.45
N ALA A 376 6.56 -19.37 7.91
CA ALA A 376 6.61 -17.92 7.94
C ALA A 376 7.29 -17.44 9.24
N VAL A 377 8.11 -16.39 9.17
CA VAL A 377 8.83 -15.83 10.32
C VAL A 377 8.57 -14.33 10.41
N MET A 378 7.96 -13.90 11.51
CA MET A 378 7.62 -12.48 11.76
C MET A 378 8.85 -11.67 12.16
N GLU A 379 8.87 -10.37 11.87
CA GLU A 379 9.98 -9.46 12.13
C GLU A 379 10.46 -9.47 13.59
N GLU A 380 9.57 -9.63 14.58
CA GLU A 380 9.95 -9.59 15.99
C GLU A 380 10.89 -10.73 16.39
N ARG A 381 10.91 -11.82 15.62
CA ARG A 381 11.87 -12.92 15.83
C ARG A 381 13.31 -12.47 15.57
N LEU A 382 13.51 -11.40 14.81
CA LEU A 382 14.81 -10.80 14.55
C LEU A 382 15.07 -9.55 15.40
N MET A 383 14.15 -9.19 16.31
CA MET A 383 14.22 -7.95 17.12
C MET A 383 15.62 -7.65 17.68
N PRO A 384 16.33 -8.60 18.35
CA PRO A 384 17.65 -8.29 18.92
C PRO A 384 18.68 -7.89 17.86
N ARG A 385 18.62 -8.51 16.68
CA ARG A 385 19.54 -8.24 15.56
C ARG A 385 19.20 -6.92 14.87
N LEU A 386 17.91 -6.63 14.70
CA LEU A 386 17.45 -5.37 14.10
C LEU A 386 17.82 -4.17 15.00
N LEU A 387 17.64 -4.29 16.32
CA LEU A 387 18.06 -3.26 17.26
C LEU A 387 19.59 -3.07 17.28
N ALA A 388 20.36 -4.16 17.16
CA ALA A 388 21.81 -4.08 17.05
C ALA A 388 22.25 -3.34 15.77
N ASP A 389 21.65 -3.64 14.62
CA ASP A 389 21.94 -2.94 13.37
C ASP A 389 21.65 -1.42 13.47
N LEU A 390 20.52 -1.07 14.10
CA LEU A 390 20.14 0.33 14.33
C LEU A 390 21.12 1.03 15.30
N ALA A 391 21.55 0.35 16.37
CA ALA A 391 22.54 0.86 17.32
C ALA A 391 23.91 1.09 16.67
N ASP A 392 24.38 0.14 15.84
CA ASP A 392 25.63 0.26 15.09
C ASP A 392 25.60 1.47 14.16
N ARG A 393 24.46 1.71 13.51
CA ARG A 393 24.26 2.86 12.62
C ARG A 393 24.20 4.18 13.39
N ALA A 394 23.60 4.19 14.58
CA ALA A 394 23.64 5.35 15.48
C ALA A 394 25.09 5.70 15.87
N ALA A 395 25.87 4.71 16.29
CA ALA A 395 27.26 4.89 16.68
C ALA A 395 28.13 5.45 15.54
N LEU A 396 27.95 4.95 14.31
CA LEU A 396 28.67 5.45 13.14
C LEU A 396 28.33 6.91 12.81
N ARG A 397 27.08 7.33 13.01
CA ARG A 397 26.67 8.73 12.79
C ARG A 397 27.33 9.67 13.80
N LEU A 398 27.38 9.28 15.08
CA LEU A 398 28.06 10.06 16.12
C LEU A 398 29.55 10.20 15.80
N LEU A 399 30.20 9.12 15.34
CA LEU A 399 31.61 9.18 14.96
C LEU A 399 31.85 10.11 13.75
N ASP A 400 31.01 10.04 12.71
CA ASP A 400 31.09 10.94 11.56
C ASP A 400 30.94 12.42 11.98
N VAL A 401 30.09 12.72 12.98
CA VAL A 401 29.95 14.07 13.56
C VAL A 401 31.21 14.48 14.31
N VAL A 402 31.72 13.62 15.20
CA VAL A 402 32.96 13.87 15.95
C VAL A 402 34.11 14.14 14.98
N LEU A 403 34.36 13.26 14.00
CA LEU A 403 35.44 13.40 13.03
C LEU A 403 35.32 14.69 12.19
N ARG A 404 34.10 15.16 11.89
CA ARG A 404 33.86 16.44 11.18
C ARG A 404 34.08 17.68 12.03
N ILE A 405 33.88 17.60 13.35
CA ILE A 405 34.12 18.72 14.28
C ILE A 405 35.60 18.77 14.71
N THR A 406 36.32 17.65 14.61
CA THR A 406 37.73 17.51 15.02
C THR A 406 38.82 17.93 13.99
N PRO A 407 38.60 18.71 12.91
CA PRO A 407 39.74 19.21 12.12
C PRO A 407 40.60 20.29 12.81
N ALA A 408 40.21 20.82 13.97
CA ALA A 408 40.87 22.02 14.52
C ALA A 408 40.99 22.12 16.06
N CYS A 409 40.67 21.09 16.82
CA CYS A 409 40.77 21.14 18.29
C CYS A 409 41.82 20.14 18.79
N GLU A 410 42.86 20.65 19.47
CA GLU A 410 43.71 19.83 20.33
C GLU A 410 42.81 19.12 21.35
N LEU A 411 42.69 17.80 21.22
CA LEU A 411 41.97 16.95 22.17
C LEU A 411 42.78 16.89 23.48
N GLU A 412 42.51 17.80 24.42
CA GLU A 412 42.70 17.45 25.84
C GLU A 412 41.63 16.42 26.24
N GLU A 413 42.04 15.43 27.04
CA GLU A 413 41.26 14.27 27.48
C GLU A 413 39.77 14.59 27.75
N PHE A 414 38.89 14.25 26.80
CA PHE A 414 37.46 14.18 27.07
C PHE A 414 37.20 12.90 27.88
N LYS A 415 37.17 13.02 29.20
CA LYS A 415 36.67 11.95 30.07
C LYS A 415 35.16 11.84 29.91
N LEU A 416 34.73 10.81 29.18
CA LEU A 416 33.33 10.43 28.96
C LEU A 416 32.67 9.83 30.23
N ALA A 417 32.99 10.35 31.42
CA ALA A 417 32.46 9.83 32.68
C ALA A 417 31.09 10.44 33.05
N ASP A 418 30.71 11.58 32.46
CA ASP A 418 29.49 12.32 32.84
C ASP A 418 28.51 12.57 31.67
N TYR A 419 28.60 11.82 30.57
CA TYR A 419 27.69 12.01 29.44
C TYR A 419 26.26 11.58 29.79
N ARG A 420 25.35 12.57 29.91
CA ARG A 420 23.90 12.38 29.84
C ARG A 420 23.38 12.99 28.52
N PRO A 421 22.61 12.24 27.71
CA PRO A 421 22.30 12.58 26.31
C PRO A 421 21.21 13.66 26.15
N SER A 422 21.14 14.68 27.01
CA SER A 422 20.06 15.66 27.02
C SER A 422 20.48 17.13 26.98
N ARG A 423 21.74 17.45 26.67
CA ARG A 423 22.17 18.84 26.43
C ARG A 423 23.05 18.94 25.18
N LEU A 424 22.47 19.47 24.11
CA LEU A 424 23.24 20.15 23.06
C LEU A 424 24.04 21.28 23.72
N VAL A 425 25.35 21.09 23.88
CA VAL A 425 26.24 22.20 24.21
C VAL A 425 26.36 23.04 22.95
N LYS A 426 25.83 24.27 23.02
CA LYS A 426 25.99 25.29 21.99
C LYS A 426 27.49 25.59 21.86
N ALA A 427 28.14 25.09 20.82
CA ALA A 427 29.54 25.36 20.56
C ALA A 427 29.68 26.81 20.06
N GLU A 428 30.09 27.72 20.93
CA GLU A 428 30.60 29.01 20.49
C GLU A 428 32.06 28.88 20.04
N PRO A 429 32.46 29.47 18.90
CA PRO A 429 33.81 29.33 18.39
C PRO A 429 34.78 30.14 19.27
N VAL A 430 35.54 29.44 20.12
CA VAL A 430 36.66 30.06 20.84
C VAL A 430 37.81 30.25 19.86
N ARG A 431 38.21 31.50 19.62
CA ARG A 431 39.46 31.81 18.89
C ARG A 431 40.65 31.57 19.82
N PHE A 432 41.56 30.69 19.44
CA PHE A 432 42.88 30.60 20.05
C PHE A 432 43.97 31.09 19.09
N SER A 433 44.86 31.93 19.61
CA SER A 433 46.08 32.39 18.95
C SER A 433 47.26 31.59 19.49
N GLY A 434 47.80 30.68 18.68
CA GLY A 434 49.06 30.00 18.95
C GLY A 434 49.13 28.64 18.28
N THR A 435 50.11 28.45 17.41
CA THR A 435 50.39 27.17 16.75
C THR A 435 51.38 26.39 17.61
N VAL A 436 50.95 25.30 18.24
CA VAL A 436 51.87 24.32 18.84
C VAL A 436 51.79 23.04 18.03
N ARG A 437 52.84 22.74 17.26
CA ARG A 437 52.99 21.42 16.63
C ARG A 437 53.61 20.46 17.64
N ARG A 438 52.86 19.44 18.07
CA ARG A 438 53.44 18.23 18.66
C ARG A 438 53.19 17.05 17.74
N HIS A 439 54.25 16.29 17.48
CA HIS A 439 54.18 14.96 16.88
C HIS A 439 53.64 13.97 17.93
N PHE A 440 52.76 13.08 17.51
CA PHE A 440 52.21 12.01 18.33
C PHE A 440 52.59 10.66 17.70
N ASP A 441 53.17 9.76 18.50
CA ASP A 441 53.77 8.48 18.10
C ASP A 441 52.81 7.26 18.19
N GLU A 442 51.51 7.48 18.42
CA GLU A 442 50.54 6.38 18.60
C GLU A 442 49.51 6.27 17.45
N PRO A 443 49.11 5.06 17.03
CA PRO A 443 48.14 4.86 15.95
C PRO A 443 46.75 5.42 16.30
N VAL A 444 46.12 6.09 15.32
CA VAL A 444 44.75 6.66 15.40
C VAL A 444 43.68 5.62 15.84
N GLU A 445 43.97 4.35 15.61
CA GLU A 445 43.14 3.18 15.90
C GLU A 445 42.79 3.06 17.40
N ASP A 446 43.73 3.36 18.31
CA ASP A 446 43.48 3.29 19.76
C ASP A 446 42.70 4.51 20.29
N ARG A 447 42.77 5.65 19.60
CA ARG A 447 42.03 6.88 19.95
C ARG A 447 40.54 6.76 19.68
N ILE A 448 40.13 6.10 18.60
CA ILE A 448 38.70 5.93 18.24
C ILE A 448 37.99 5.04 19.27
N CYS A 449 38.64 3.98 19.75
CA CYS A 449 38.08 3.11 20.78
C CYS A 449 37.95 3.80 22.15
N GLN A 450 38.83 4.74 22.49
CA GLN A 450 38.76 5.49 23.75
C GLN A 450 37.72 6.62 23.76
N VAL A 451 37.47 7.28 22.62
CA VAL A 451 36.50 8.41 22.53
C VAL A 451 35.04 7.95 22.57
N VAL A 452 34.73 6.75 22.05
CA VAL A 452 33.33 6.27 21.93
C VAL A 452 32.84 5.58 23.21
N GLY A 453 33.70 5.39 24.23
CA GLY A 453 33.27 4.87 25.54
C GLY A 453 32.44 3.59 25.43
N VAL A 454 32.87 2.62 24.61
CA VAL A 454 32.06 1.43 24.37
C VAL A 454 32.31 0.41 25.47
N GLY A 455 31.40 0.39 26.45
CA GLY A 455 31.31 -0.67 27.44
C GLY A 455 31.25 -2.03 26.74
N GLY A 456 32.00 -3.00 27.27
CA GLY A 456 32.32 -4.27 26.63
C GLY A 456 31.12 -4.98 25.99
N GLY A 457 31.15 -5.06 24.67
CA GLY A 457 30.16 -5.76 23.86
C GLY A 457 30.11 -5.33 22.40
N VAL A 458 31.22 -4.83 21.85
CA VAL A 458 31.27 -4.44 20.43
C VAL A 458 31.63 -5.66 19.60
N ASP A 459 30.74 -6.03 18.69
CA ASP A 459 30.93 -7.07 17.69
C ASP A 459 32.18 -6.75 16.84
N GLU A 460 33.03 -7.75 16.58
CA GLU A 460 34.29 -7.66 15.81
C GLU A 460 34.09 -6.93 14.46
N ARG A 461 32.85 -6.96 13.97
CA ARG A 461 32.35 -6.27 12.78
C ARG A 461 32.38 -4.74 12.86
N LEU A 462 31.93 -4.14 13.96
CA LEU A 462 31.98 -2.68 14.13
C LEU A 462 33.43 -2.22 14.24
N ARG A 463 34.29 -2.96 14.95
CA ARG A 463 35.73 -2.71 15.02
C ARG A 463 36.39 -2.73 13.64
N SER A 464 36.05 -3.72 12.81
CA SER A 464 36.58 -3.84 11.45
C SER A 464 36.13 -2.68 10.54
N LEU A 465 34.86 -2.29 10.61
CA LEU A 465 34.31 -1.14 9.87
C LEU A 465 34.96 0.19 10.29
N LEU A 466 35.23 0.35 11.59
CA LEU A 466 35.94 1.52 12.13
C LEU A 466 37.37 1.60 11.59
N ILE A 467 38.10 0.48 11.54
CA ILE A 467 39.46 0.39 10.99
C ILE A 467 39.47 0.74 9.48
N GLU A 468 38.50 0.22 8.72
CA GLU A 468 38.41 0.47 7.28
C GLU A 468 38.13 1.95 6.97
N ARG A 469 37.20 2.57 7.70
CA ARG A 469 36.86 4.01 7.57
C ARG A 469 38.01 4.92 8.02
N GLY A 470 38.70 4.58 9.11
CA GLY A 470 39.89 5.30 9.58
C GLY A 470 41.00 5.33 8.51
N ARG A 471 41.27 4.19 7.87
CA ARG A 471 42.24 4.09 6.76
C ARG A 471 41.84 4.92 5.54
N GLN A 472 40.55 4.98 5.21
CA GLN A 472 40.05 5.84 4.13
C GLN A 472 40.20 7.33 4.45
N TRP A 473 40.01 7.74 5.70
CA TRP A 473 40.23 9.12 6.15
C TRP A 473 41.69 9.55 6.06
N ASP A 474 42.61 8.70 6.52
CA ASP A 474 44.06 8.97 6.48
C ASP A 474 44.55 9.12 5.03
N SER A 475 44.03 8.28 4.12
CA SER A 475 44.34 8.35 2.69
C SER A 475 43.84 9.62 1.98
N ARG A 476 42.76 10.25 2.48
CA ARG A 476 42.25 11.54 1.97
C ARG A 476 43.01 12.73 2.56
N SER A 477 43.48 12.59 3.80
CA SER A 477 44.24 13.62 4.51
C SER A 477 45.66 13.78 3.96
N LEU A 478 46.20 12.73 3.33
CA LEU A 478 47.55 12.69 2.72
C LEU A 478 47.65 13.31 1.31
N ARG A 479 46.54 13.76 0.70
CA ARG A 479 46.58 14.52 -0.57
C ARG A 479 46.28 15.99 -0.32
N VAL A 480 47.29 16.69 0.21
CA VAL A 480 47.41 18.14 0.07
C VAL A 480 48.52 18.36 -0.95
N GLU A 481 48.17 18.68 -2.20
CA GLU A 481 49.15 19.19 -3.16
C GLU A 481 49.56 20.60 -2.71
N ASP A 482 50.86 20.80 -2.50
CA ASP A 482 51.45 22.09 -2.16
C ASP A 482 51.33 23.06 -3.33
N ASP A 483 50.33 23.94 -3.31
CA ASP A 483 50.30 25.14 -4.16
C ASP A 483 51.12 26.28 -3.51
N PRO A 484 51.99 26.98 -4.26
CA PRO A 484 52.78 28.08 -3.72
C PRO A 484 51.89 29.31 -3.41
N PRO A 485 52.30 30.17 -2.45
CA PRO A 485 51.41 31.18 -1.89
C PRO A 485 51.17 32.34 -2.88
N THR A 486 49.94 32.46 -3.38
CA THR A 486 49.43 33.70 -3.98
C THR A 486 48.60 34.48 -2.96
N ASP A 487 49.08 35.66 -2.61
CA ASP A 487 48.40 36.69 -1.82
C ASP A 487 47.23 37.31 -2.62
N PRO A 488 45.99 37.36 -2.10
CA PRO A 488 44.97 38.22 -2.64
C PRO A 488 44.62 39.32 -1.63
N SER A 489 45.03 40.55 -1.94
CA SER A 489 44.38 41.75 -1.41
C SER A 489 42.87 41.74 -1.73
N PRO A 490 41.98 42.20 -0.84
CA PRO A 490 40.54 42.19 -1.07
C PRO A 490 40.13 43.22 -2.15
N PRO A 491 39.13 42.92 -3.00
CA PRO A 491 38.63 43.88 -3.99
C PRO A 491 37.78 44.99 -3.34
N PRO A 492 37.73 46.20 -3.92
CA PRO A 492 36.99 47.32 -3.35
C PRO A 492 35.46 47.16 -3.52
N LEU A 493 34.71 47.65 -2.53
CA LEU A 493 33.24 47.68 -2.51
C LEU A 493 32.67 48.60 -3.61
N PRO A 494 31.51 48.25 -4.21
CA PRO A 494 30.86 49.10 -5.22
C PRO A 494 30.11 50.30 -4.60
N PRO A 495 29.94 51.41 -5.34
CA PRO A 495 29.26 52.61 -4.86
C PRO A 495 27.73 52.46 -4.79
N PRO A 496 27.02 53.21 -3.94
CA PRO A 496 25.56 53.16 -3.83
C PRO A 496 24.88 53.85 -5.04
N PRO A 497 23.70 53.37 -5.49
CA PRO A 497 22.95 54.03 -6.57
C PRO A 497 22.30 55.34 -6.12
N VAL A 498 22.33 56.36 -6.98
CA VAL A 498 21.71 57.67 -6.79
C VAL A 498 20.46 57.82 -7.68
N GLY A 499 19.32 58.13 -7.06
CA GLY A 499 18.18 58.89 -7.59
C GLY A 499 17.12 58.11 -8.41
N VAL A 500 15.80 58.35 -8.34
CA VAL A 500 14.95 59.33 -7.65
C VAL A 500 13.51 58.77 -7.68
N ALA A 501 12.78 58.82 -6.56
CA ALA A 501 11.38 59.30 -6.51
C ALA A 501 10.90 59.41 -5.06
N ARG A 502 10.86 60.65 -4.57
CA ARG A 502 10.10 61.06 -3.39
C ARG A 502 8.60 60.97 -3.69
N ARG A 503 7.82 60.40 -2.75
CA ARG A 503 6.52 60.97 -2.35
C ARG A 503 6.41 60.92 -0.83
N ALA A 504 6.19 62.09 -0.26
CA ALA A 504 5.82 62.30 1.13
C ALA A 504 4.29 62.34 1.23
N ALA A 505 3.74 61.76 2.31
CA ALA A 505 2.55 62.22 3.01
C ALA A 505 2.36 61.39 4.29
N ASP A 506 2.73 62.00 5.43
CA ASP A 506 2.03 62.06 6.72
C ASP A 506 1.05 60.95 7.13
N ALA A 507 1.30 60.32 8.29
CA ALA A 507 0.47 60.48 9.51
C ALA A 507 0.92 59.54 10.66
N GLU A 508 1.31 60.18 11.76
CA GLU A 508 1.09 59.82 13.19
C GLU A 508 1.69 58.53 13.81
N GLU A 509 2.59 58.78 14.77
CA GLU A 509 3.12 57.97 15.90
C GLU A 509 2.01 57.38 16.83
N PRO A 510 2.27 56.64 17.95
CA PRO A 510 3.52 56.48 18.72
C PRO A 510 3.81 55.11 19.40
N HIS A 511 5.01 55.06 20.00
CA HIS A 511 5.42 54.32 21.20
C HIS A 511 6.35 53.10 21.07
N GLY A 512 7.49 53.22 21.76
CA GLY A 512 7.94 52.15 22.66
C GLY A 512 9.28 51.50 22.33
N ARG A 513 10.40 52.24 22.50
CA ARG A 513 11.67 51.59 22.83
C ARG A 513 11.53 50.92 24.20
N PHE A 514 11.63 49.61 24.26
CA PHE A 514 12.00 48.90 25.48
C PHE A 514 13.16 47.96 25.17
N GLY A 515 14.28 48.20 25.85
CA GLY A 515 15.44 47.33 25.88
C GLY A 515 15.08 46.02 26.57
N THR A 516 15.63 44.93 26.05
CA THR A 516 15.52 43.60 26.64
C THR A 516 16.61 43.48 27.71
N GLU A 517 16.27 43.83 28.96
CA GLU A 517 17.00 43.36 30.13
C GLU A 517 16.52 41.93 30.43
N TYR A 518 17.42 40.95 30.33
CA TYR A 518 17.17 39.60 30.84
C TYR A 518 17.73 39.52 32.27
N PHE A 519 16.86 39.21 33.25
CA PHE A 519 17.28 38.83 34.60
C PHE A 519 17.54 37.32 34.63
N LEU A 520 18.75 36.93 35.05
CA LEU A 520 19.09 35.56 35.46
C LEU A 520 18.52 35.32 36.86
N ILE A 521 17.64 34.33 36.99
CA ILE A 521 17.31 33.73 38.30
C ILE A 521 18.03 32.39 38.35
N GLU A 522 19.07 32.29 39.18
CA GLU A 522 19.74 31.04 39.50
C GLU A 522 18.85 30.17 40.41
N PRO A 523 18.72 28.85 40.18
CA PRO A 523 18.12 27.96 41.16
C PRO A 523 19.15 27.64 42.28
N PRO A 524 18.71 27.52 43.55
CA PRO A 524 19.61 27.26 44.67
C PRO A 524 20.13 25.80 44.67
N PRO A 525 21.25 25.50 45.36
CA PRO A 525 21.93 24.23 45.23
C PRO A 525 21.40 23.13 46.18
N GLY A 526 21.02 21.98 45.58
CA GLY A 526 20.98 20.61 46.14
C GLY A 526 19.84 20.25 47.13
N PRO A 527 19.69 18.97 47.56
CA PRO A 527 20.17 17.69 47.00
C PRO A 527 19.03 16.66 46.76
N ASP A 528 19.36 15.53 46.12
CA ASP A 528 18.70 14.21 46.07
C ASP A 528 17.23 14.07 46.54
N LEU A 529 16.34 13.74 45.60
CA LEU A 529 15.17 12.88 45.86
C LEU A 529 14.87 12.01 44.63
N VAL A 530 15.08 10.71 44.81
CA VAL A 530 14.81 9.61 43.90
C VAL A 530 13.32 9.25 43.96
N ALA A 531 12.76 8.88 42.78
CA ALA A 531 11.55 8.08 42.55
C ALA A 531 10.20 8.63 43.05
N ASP A 532 9.32 9.00 42.13
CA ASP A 532 8.25 8.14 41.60
C ASP A 532 7.40 8.95 40.60
N ARG A 533 6.74 8.25 39.69
CA ARG A 533 5.92 8.78 38.60
C ARG A 533 4.70 9.54 39.12
N SER A 534 4.45 10.75 38.61
CA SER A 534 3.15 11.35 38.22
C SER A 534 3.22 12.88 38.27
N LEU A 535 3.21 13.57 37.12
CA LEU A 535 3.02 15.03 37.09
C LEU A 535 1.59 15.34 36.64
N TYR A 536 0.82 15.84 37.60
CA TYR A 536 -0.52 16.39 37.44
C TYR A 536 -0.46 17.77 36.79
N PHE A 537 -1.39 18.06 35.88
CA PHE A 537 -1.62 19.42 35.36
C PHE A 537 -2.36 20.25 36.41
N ILE A 538 -1.85 21.45 36.73
CA ILE A 538 -2.63 22.53 37.37
C ILE A 538 -2.58 23.75 36.44
N PRO A 539 -3.71 24.25 35.93
CA PRO A 539 -3.75 25.47 35.14
C PRO A 539 -3.70 26.69 36.06
N ALA A 540 -2.74 27.59 35.85
CA ALA A 540 -2.74 28.89 36.49
C ALA A 540 -3.72 29.81 35.74
N VAL A 541 -4.87 30.06 36.36
CA VAL A 541 -5.76 31.18 36.05
C VAL A 541 -5.05 32.45 36.49
N THR A 542 -4.82 33.39 35.57
CA THR A 542 -4.51 34.78 35.92
C THR A 542 -5.73 35.63 35.59
N GLU A 543 -6.45 36.03 36.63
CA GLU A 543 -7.46 37.08 36.58
C GLU A 543 -6.81 38.41 37.04
N GLN A 544 -7.16 39.46 36.29
CA GLN A 544 -7.22 40.88 36.64
C GLN A 544 -5.96 41.77 36.51
N GLY A 545 -6.15 42.80 35.69
CA GLY A 545 -5.29 43.97 35.46
C GLY A 545 -5.59 44.59 34.12
#